data_AF-A0A357EX44-F1
#
_entry.id   AF-A0A357EX44-F1
#
_cell.length_a   1.000
_cell.length_b   1.000
_cell.length_c   1.000
_cell.angle_alpha   90.00
_cell.angle_beta   90.00
_cell.angle_gamma   90.00
#
_symmetry.space_group_name_H-M   'P 1'
#
loop_
_entity.id
_entity.type
_entity.pdbx_description
1 polymer ?
#
loop_
_entity_poly.entity_id
_entity_poly.type
_entity_poly.pdbx_seq_one_letter_code
_entity_poly.pdbx_strand_id
1 'polypeptide(L)'
;LADYAQFRLAALNDIDTEYNRIRIFETTDPENLRPLRVMMIDPYFVQSAIYLDGDDPALKYSRFYHLARHYNPDFASALMIGGAGYTFPREFLRTYPRASMDVVEIDPGMT
;
A
#
# COMPACT_ATOMS: atom_id res chain seq x y z
N LEU A 1 2.68 -0.56 -22.67
CA LEU A 1 3.91 -1.14 -22.11
C LEU A 1 4.51 -0.03 -21.26
N ALA A 2 4.17 -0.01 -19.97
CA ALA A 2 4.58 1.08 -19.08
C ALA A 2 6.07 0.96 -18.78
N ASP A 3 6.77 2.07 -18.91
CA ASP A 3 8.18 2.23 -18.64
C ASP A 3 8.40 2.01 -17.13
N TYR A 4 9.00 0.87 -16.75
CA TYR A 4 9.35 0.60 -15.36
C TYR A 4 10.55 1.47 -15.02
N ALA A 5 10.27 2.71 -14.61
CA ALA A 5 11.28 3.67 -14.21
C ALA A 5 12.21 3.06 -13.16
N GLN A 6 13.52 3.11 -13.42
CA GLN A 6 14.54 2.69 -12.47
C GLN A 6 14.51 3.65 -11.27
N PHE A 7 13.97 3.18 -10.14
CA PHE A 7 13.99 3.91 -8.89
C PHE A 7 15.45 4.15 -8.45
N ARG A 8 15.81 5.40 -8.14
CA ARG A 8 17.04 5.66 -7.37
C ARG A 8 16.77 5.21 -5.93
N LEU A 9 17.52 4.22 -5.48
CA LEU A 9 17.40 3.62 -4.15
C LEU A 9 18.06 4.53 -3.09
N ALA A 10 17.27 5.00 -2.14
CA ALA A 10 17.74 5.53 -0.86
C ALA A 10 17.13 4.72 0.29
N ALA A 11 17.85 4.59 1.41
CA ALA A 11 17.35 3.94 2.62
C ALA A 11 16.74 2.52 2.43
N LEU A 12 17.43 1.65 1.68
CA LEU A 12 16.99 0.27 1.47
C LEU A 12 17.03 -0.53 2.78
N ASN A 13 15.90 -1.12 3.13
CA ASN A 13 15.75 -2.16 4.12
C ASN A 13 15.36 -3.45 3.39
N ASP A 14 16.11 -4.52 3.61
CA ASP A 14 15.90 -5.82 2.97
C ASP A 14 15.75 -6.87 4.08
N ILE A 15 14.58 -7.48 4.16
CA ILE A 15 14.11 -8.26 5.30
C ILE A 15 13.56 -9.58 4.77
N ASP A 16 14.11 -10.71 5.21
CA ASP A 16 13.50 -12.02 4.99
C ASP A 16 12.50 -12.32 6.11
N THR A 17 11.31 -12.74 5.73
CA THR A 17 10.26 -13.27 6.61
C THR A 17 10.04 -14.75 6.31
N GLU A 18 9.10 -15.39 7.02
CA GLU A 18 8.71 -16.77 6.73
C GLU A 18 8.14 -16.94 5.30
N TYR A 19 7.48 -15.90 4.77
CA TYR A 19 6.74 -15.99 3.51
C TYR A 19 7.40 -15.21 2.36
N ASN A 20 8.16 -14.14 2.65
CA ASN A 20 8.62 -13.20 1.63
C ASN A 20 10.00 -12.61 1.93
N ARG A 21 10.66 -12.15 0.86
CA ARG A 21 11.79 -11.21 0.98
C ARG A 21 11.31 -9.80 0.69
N ILE A 22 11.14 -9.03 1.74
CA ILE A 22 10.59 -7.68 1.71
C ILE A 22 11.71 -6.66 1.51
N ARG A 23 11.57 -5.82 0.49
CA ARG A 23 12.45 -4.68 0.21
C ARG A 23 11.67 -3.39 0.37
N ILE A 24 12.05 -2.57 1.34
CA ILE A 24 11.47 -1.25 1.58
C ILE A 24 12.53 -0.20 1.25
N PHE A 25 12.22 0.76 0.39
CA PHE A 25 13.16 1.81 0.04
C PHE A 25 12.44 3.10 -0.30
N GLU A 26 13.19 4.20 -0.21
CA GLU A 26 12.72 5.51 -0.61
C GLU A 26 13.17 5.81 -2.04
N THR A 27 12.30 6.52 -2.75
CA THR A 27 12.51 6.94 -4.13
C THR A 27 11.63 8.15 -4.46
N THR A 28 11.51 8.48 -5.74
CA THR A 28 10.69 9.58 -6.24
C THR A 28 9.68 9.03 -7.23
N ASP A 29 8.42 9.46 -7.12
CA ASP A 29 7.40 9.16 -8.11
C ASP A 29 7.77 9.80 -9.46
N PRO A 30 7.94 9.02 -10.54
CA PRO A 30 8.34 9.54 -11.84
C PRO A 30 7.27 10.45 -12.47
N GLU A 31 6.00 10.36 -12.08
CA GLU A 31 4.92 11.15 -12.66
C GLU A 31 4.84 12.58 -12.09
N ASN A 32 5.10 12.75 -10.79
CA ASN A 32 4.86 14.02 -10.08
C ASN A 32 6.03 14.49 -9.21
N LEU A 33 7.14 13.73 -9.20
CA LEU A 33 8.37 14.04 -8.47
C LEU A 33 8.24 14.08 -6.95
N ARG A 34 7.16 13.53 -6.38
CA ARG A 34 6.98 13.46 -4.92
C ARG A 34 7.82 12.34 -4.29
N PRO A 35 8.33 12.53 -3.06
CA PRO A 35 9.06 11.49 -2.34
C PRO A 35 8.14 10.32 -1.97
N LEU A 36 8.57 9.11 -2.31
CA LEU A 36 7.87 7.86 -2.09
C LEU A 36 8.67 6.96 -1.15
N ARG A 37 7.97 6.23 -0.30
CA ARG A 37 8.48 4.99 0.28
C ARG A 37 7.68 3.83 -0.30
N VAL A 38 8.37 2.86 -0.87
CA VAL A 38 7.77 1.70 -1.53
C VAL A 38 8.20 0.42 -0.82
N MET A 39 7.33 -0.59 -0.90
CA MET A 39 7.58 -1.94 -0.43
C MET A 39 7.40 -2.90 -1.61
N MET A 40 8.41 -3.75 -1.81
CA MET A 40 8.49 -4.75 -2.88
C MET A 40 8.77 -6.13 -2.30
N ILE A 41 8.09 -7.17 -2.77
CA ILE A 41 8.40 -8.58 -2.42
C ILE A 41 9.03 -9.36 -3.58
N ASP A 42 8.84 -8.85 -4.79
CA ASP A 42 9.38 -9.36 -6.04
C ASP A 42 9.94 -8.18 -6.86
N PRO A 43 10.72 -8.41 -7.93
CA PRO A 43 11.30 -7.32 -8.71
C PRO A 43 10.34 -6.68 -9.73
N TYR A 44 9.10 -7.15 -9.85
CA TYR A 44 8.17 -6.78 -10.91
C TYR A 44 7.09 -5.80 -10.47
N PHE A 45 6.59 -5.93 -9.24
CA PHE A 45 5.47 -5.13 -8.76
C PHE A 45 5.78 -4.43 -7.44
N VAL A 46 5.15 -3.27 -7.25
CA VAL A 46 5.08 -2.56 -5.98
C VAL A 46 3.79 -2.95 -5.28
N GLN A 47 3.90 -3.55 -4.11
CA GLN A 47 2.77 -4.10 -3.35
C GLN A 47 2.22 -3.08 -2.35
N SER A 48 3.04 -2.13 -1.89
CA SER A 48 2.61 -1.01 -1.07
C SER A 48 3.48 0.22 -1.31
N ALA A 49 2.89 1.41 -1.26
CA ALA A 49 3.62 2.66 -1.35
C ALA A 49 2.89 3.79 -0.62
N ILE A 50 3.66 4.70 -0.03
CA ILE A 50 3.16 5.94 0.57
C ILE A 50 3.96 7.13 0.05
N TYR A 51 3.30 8.27 -0.13
CA TYR A 51 4.01 9.54 -0.24
C TYR A 51 4.52 9.94 1.14
N LEU A 52 5.75 10.46 1.20
CA LEU A 52 6.36 10.94 2.45
C LEU A 52 5.96 12.39 2.77
N ASP A 53 5.32 13.08 1.83
CA ASP A 53 4.92 14.49 1.90
C ASP A 53 3.39 14.69 1.97
N GLY A 54 2.60 13.63 2.16
CA GLY A 54 1.14 13.72 2.30
C GLY A 54 0.44 12.37 2.43
N ASP A 55 -0.89 12.42 2.60
CA ASP A 55 -1.73 11.24 2.88
C ASP A 55 -2.47 10.69 1.64
N ASP A 56 -2.16 11.20 0.45
CA ASP A 56 -2.75 10.71 -0.78
C ASP A 56 -2.32 9.25 -1.05
N PRO A 57 -3.22 8.42 -1.60
CA PRO A 57 -2.84 7.09 -2.04
C PRO A 57 -1.86 7.16 -3.22
N ALA A 58 -0.67 6.61 -3.01
CA ALA A 58 0.38 6.50 -4.03
C ALA A 58 0.04 5.45 -5.11
N LEU A 59 -0.59 4.33 -4.72
CA LEU A 59 -0.98 3.28 -5.66
C LEU A 59 -2.40 3.52 -6.14
N LYS A 60 -2.55 3.96 -7.41
CA LYS A 60 -3.85 4.31 -8.00
C LYS A 60 -4.87 3.18 -7.93
N TYR A 61 -4.43 1.92 -7.96
CA TYR A 61 -5.36 0.78 -7.92
C TYR A 61 -6.10 0.66 -6.58
N SER A 62 -5.51 1.10 -5.45
CA SER A 62 -6.16 1.00 -4.14
C SER A 62 -7.45 1.81 -4.08
N ARG A 63 -7.54 2.87 -4.89
CA ARG A 63 -8.73 3.72 -5.01
C ARG A 63 -9.97 2.93 -5.45
N PHE A 64 -9.80 1.86 -6.23
CA PHE A 64 -10.93 1.04 -6.67
C PHE A 64 -11.57 0.23 -5.53
N TYR A 65 -10.87 0.00 -4.42
CA TYR A 65 -11.48 -0.65 -3.26
C TYR A 65 -12.61 0.18 -2.65
N HIS A 66 -12.62 1.50 -2.84
CA HIS A 66 -13.74 2.36 -2.42
C HIS A 66 -15.04 2.10 -3.18
N LEU A 67 -15.02 1.36 -4.30
CA LEU A 67 -16.24 0.92 -4.98
C LEU A 67 -17.14 0.08 -4.07
N ALA A 68 -16.61 -0.53 -3.00
CA ALA A 68 -17.42 -1.20 -1.99
C ALA A 68 -18.56 -0.31 -1.45
N ARG A 69 -18.33 1.00 -1.29
CA ARG A 69 -19.35 1.97 -0.82
C ARG A 69 -20.50 2.16 -1.82
N HIS A 70 -20.27 1.92 -3.11
CA HIS A 70 -21.32 1.99 -4.11
C HIS A 70 -22.32 0.83 -3.95
N TYR A 71 -21.80 -0.38 -3.71
CA TYR A 71 -22.62 -1.59 -3.57
C TYR A 71 -23.23 -1.74 -2.17
N ASN A 72 -22.51 -1.33 -1.13
CA ASN A 72 -23.02 -1.29 0.23
C ASN A 72 -22.74 0.10 0.83
N PRO A 73 -23.69 1.04 0.71
CA PRO A 73 -23.49 2.36 1.24
C PRO A 73 -23.24 2.34 2.76
N ASP A 74 -24.05 1.66 3.54
CA ASP A 74 -24.03 1.84 4.99
C ASP A 74 -23.24 0.75 5.72
N PHE A 75 -22.14 0.27 5.11
CA PHE A 75 -21.25 -0.66 5.79
C PHE A 75 -20.71 -0.05 7.09
N ALA A 76 -20.67 -0.85 8.15
CA ALA A 76 -20.08 -0.50 9.44
C ALA A 76 -18.76 -1.24 9.69
N SER A 77 -18.51 -2.32 8.96
CA SER A 77 -17.31 -3.13 9.06
C SER A 77 -16.88 -3.66 7.68
N ALA A 78 -15.59 -3.93 7.54
CA ALA A 78 -14.99 -4.57 6.37
C ALA A 78 -13.90 -5.56 6.80
N LEU A 79 -13.71 -6.61 6.01
CA LEU A 79 -12.58 -7.54 6.14
C LEU A 79 -11.69 -7.38 4.93
N MET A 80 -10.40 -7.09 5.16
CA MET A 80 -9.37 -7.14 4.13
C MET A 80 -8.57 -8.44 4.28
N ILE A 81 -8.49 -9.20 3.20
CA ILE A 81 -7.61 -10.38 3.10
C ILE A 81 -6.34 -9.92 2.40
N GLY A 82 -5.18 -10.05 3.06
CA GLY A 82 -3.94 -9.37 2.70
C GLY A 82 -3.92 -7.95 3.26
N GLY A 83 -3.35 -6.99 2.53
CA GLY A 83 -3.27 -5.58 2.96
C GLY A 83 -1.92 -5.17 3.53
N ALA A 84 -0.87 -5.92 3.20
CA ALA A 84 0.53 -5.68 3.52
C ALA A 84 0.92 -4.17 3.57
N GLY A 85 1.57 -3.79 4.67
CA GLY A 85 1.99 -2.41 4.95
C GLY A 85 0.84 -1.44 5.27
N TYR A 86 -0.39 -1.92 5.35
CA TYR A 86 -1.59 -1.21 5.82
C TYR A 86 -1.88 0.14 5.14
N THR A 87 -1.41 0.35 3.90
CA THR A 87 -1.66 1.59 3.17
C THR A 87 -3.16 1.81 2.93
N PHE A 88 -3.85 0.81 2.38
CA PHE A 88 -5.29 0.92 2.18
C PHE A 88 -6.10 0.85 3.47
N PRO A 89 -5.83 -0.05 4.44
CA PRO A 89 -6.50 -0.01 5.75
C PRO A 89 -6.44 1.36 6.44
N ARG A 90 -5.26 2.03 6.41
CA ARG A 90 -5.12 3.40 6.93
C ARG A 90 -6.00 4.40 6.17
N GLU A 91 -5.98 4.35 4.83
CA GLU A 91 -6.82 5.21 3.97
C GLU A 91 -8.33 4.96 4.21
N PHE A 92 -8.73 3.70 4.37
CA PHE A 92 -10.10 3.28 4.62
C PHE A 92 -10.63 3.89 5.93
N LEU A 93 -9.88 3.77 7.02
CA LEU A 93 -10.28 4.32 8.33
C LEU A 93 -10.36 5.86 8.31
N ARG A 94 -9.49 6.53 7.54
CA ARG A 94 -9.57 7.98 7.33
C ARG A 94 -10.82 8.38 6.55
N THR A 95 -11.16 7.61 5.51
CA THR A 95 -12.28 7.89 4.61
C THR A 95 -13.64 7.57 5.25
N TYR A 96 -13.70 6.52 6.06
CA TYR A 96 -14.91 6.03 6.72
C TYR A 96 -14.72 5.98 8.23
N PRO A 97 -14.69 7.14 8.92
CA PRO A 97 -14.28 7.24 10.33
C PRO A 97 -15.24 6.56 11.33
N ARG A 98 -16.42 6.11 10.87
CA ARG A 98 -17.38 5.34 11.68
C ARG A 98 -17.36 3.84 11.38
N ALA A 99 -16.59 3.42 10.37
CA ALA A 99 -16.45 2.02 10.02
C ALA A 99 -15.21 1.41 10.70
N SER A 100 -15.24 0.10 10.85
CA SER A 100 -14.10 -0.71 11.30
C SER A 100 -13.54 -1.54 10.14
N MET A 101 -12.27 -1.92 10.23
CA MET A 101 -11.66 -2.85 9.28
C MET A 101 -10.79 -3.86 10.02
N ASP A 102 -11.09 -5.14 9.81
CA ASP A 102 -10.20 -6.23 10.19
C ASP A 102 -9.29 -6.56 9.00
N VAL A 103 -8.03 -6.88 9.30
CA VAL A 103 -7.04 -7.25 8.29
C VAL A 103 -6.47 -8.61 8.63
N VAL A 104 -6.50 -9.53 7.68
CA VAL A 104 -5.91 -10.87 7.81
C VAL A 104 -4.74 -10.96 6.85
N GLU A 105 -3.53 -10.85 7.41
CA GLU A 105 -2.26 -10.98 6.71
C GLU A 105 -1.55 -12.25 7.23
N ILE A 106 -1.07 -13.08 6.31
CA ILE A 106 -0.42 -14.35 6.66
C ILE A 106 1.03 -14.14 7.08
N ASP A 107 1.67 -13.11 6.55
CA ASP A 107 3.06 -12.79 6.84
C ASP A 107 3.15 -11.78 8.01
N PRO A 108 3.53 -12.22 9.22
CA PRO A 108 3.65 -11.32 10.37
C PRO A 108 4.75 -10.26 10.20
N GLY A 109 5.66 -10.40 9.23
CA GLY A 109 6.63 -9.37 8.90
C GLY A 109 6.07 -8.25 8.00
N MET A 110 4.83 -8.38 7.53
CA MET A 110 4.12 -7.38 6.71
C MET A 110 3.09 -6.55 7.46
N THR A 111 2.96 -6.78 8.78
CA THR A 111 2.04 -6.08 9.69
C THR A 111 2.76 -5.00 10.49
#